data_AF-A0A318CVP8-F1
#
_entry.id   AF-A0A318CVP8-F1
#
_cell.length_a   1.000
_cell.length_b   1.000
_cell.length_c   1.000
_cell.angle_alpha   90.00
_cell.angle_beta   90.00
_cell.angle_gamma   90.00
#
_symmetry.space_group_name_H-M   'P 1'
#
loop_
_entity.id
_entity.type
_entity.pdbx_description
1 polymer ?
#
loop_
_entity_poly.entity_id
_entity_poly.type
_entity_poly.pdbx_seq_one_letter_code
_entity_poly.pdbx_strand_id
1 'polypeptide(L)' 'MAKVEYEVWRGNKKLYWYDSQPHPSDPALQSTAPHHKHIHPGIKHHRIPAPEMSFTKPNFPALIHEIEALINEIKGQSGE' A
#
# COMPACT_ATOMS: atom_id res chain seq x y z
N MET A 1 -2.54 19.25 -7.44
CA MET A 1 -1.58 18.13 -7.50
C MET A 1 -2.29 16.93 -8.08
N ALA A 2 -1.63 16.13 -8.92
CA ALA A 2 -2.19 14.86 -9.35
C ALA A 2 -2.29 13.91 -8.15
N LYS A 3 -3.45 13.26 -7.97
CA LYS A 3 -3.62 12.18 -6.99
C LYS A 3 -3.24 10.88 -7.69
N VAL A 4 -2.31 10.12 -7.11
CA VAL A 4 -1.99 8.76 -7.54
C VAL A 4 -2.47 7.80 -6.48
N GLU A 5 -3.08 6.70 -6.91
CA GLU A 5 -3.62 5.67 -6.03
C GLU A 5 -3.39 4.29 -6.65
N TYR A 6 -3.02 3.33 -5.80
CA TYR A 6 -2.89 1.92 -6.16
C TYR A 6 -3.70 1.10 -5.18
N GLU A 7 -4.68 0.33 -5.66
CA GLU A 7 -5.52 -0.50 -4.82
C GLU A 7 -5.25 -1.98 -5.06
N VAL A 8 -5.17 -2.77 -3.99
CA VAL A 8 -4.99 -4.22 -4.09
C VAL A 8 -6.23 -4.93 -3.54
N TRP A 9 -6.78 -5.80 -4.37
CA TRP A 9 -8.04 -6.50 -4.12
C TRP A 9 -7.86 -8.02 -4.26
N ARG A 10 -8.59 -8.79 -3.44
CA ARG A 10 -8.79 -10.23 -3.60
C ARG A 10 -10.27 -10.51 -3.76
N GLY A 11 -10.71 -10.79 -4.99
CA GLY A 11 -12.13 -10.81 -5.32
C GLY A 11 -12.77 -9.48 -4.91
N ASN A 12 -13.81 -9.54 -4.07
CA ASN A 12 -14.51 -8.34 -3.59
C ASN A 12 -13.93 -7.74 -2.31
N LYS A 13 -12.79 -8.25 -1.80
CA LYS A 13 -12.15 -7.77 -0.58
C LYS A 13 -10.96 -6.88 -0.91
N LYS A 14 -11.05 -5.57 -0.61
CA LYS A 14 -9.89 -4.66 -0.64
C LYS A 14 -8.93 -5.02 0.50
N LEU A 15 -7.68 -5.35 0.16
CA LEU A 15 -6.65 -5.76 1.10
C LEU A 15 -5.91 -4.55 1.67
N TYR A 16 -5.47 -3.65 0.79
CA TYR A 16 -4.80 -2.38 1.12
C TYR A 16 -4.85 -1.44 -0.08
N TRP A 17 -4.47 -0.19 0.12
CA TRP A 17 -4.15 0.73 -0.98
C TRP A 17 -3.01 1.67 -0.60
N TYR A 18 -2.39 2.27 -1.60
CA TYR A 18 -1.46 3.38 -1.46
C TYR A 18 -2.08 4.62 -2.08
N ASP A 19 -1.95 5.78 -1.45
CA ASP A 19 -2.31 7.05 -2.09
C ASP A 19 -1.36 8.18 -1.71
N SER A 20 -1.38 9.23 -2.52
CA SER A 20 -0.51 10.40 -2.38
C SER A 20 -1.15 11.60 -1.66
N GLN A 21 -2.22 11.38 -0.88
CA GLN A 21 -2.88 12.46 -0.14
C GLN A 21 -1.96 12.97 0.99
N PRO A 22 -1.67 14.28 1.06
CA PRO A 22 -0.83 14.84 2.12
C PRO A 22 -1.50 14.77 3.50
N HIS A 23 -0.71 14.43 4.54
CA HIS A 23 -1.11 14.47 5.96
C HIS A 23 -0.14 15.35 6.76
N PRO A 24 -0.24 16.69 6.68
CA PRO A 24 0.76 17.60 7.27
C PRO A 24 0.82 17.54 8.80
N SER A 25 -0.25 17.08 9.45
CA SER A 25 -0.32 16.96 10.91
C SER A 25 0.21 15.62 11.45
N ASP A 26 0.64 14.71 10.58
CA ASP A 26 1.18 13.40 10.98
C ASP A 26 2.64 13.25 10.53
N PRO A 27 3.61 13.51 11.43
CA PRO A 27 5.04 13.42 11.10
C PRO A 27 5.48 12.04 10.62
N ALA A 28 4.82 10.97 11.06
CA ALA A 28 5.18 9.61 10.63
C ALA A 28 4.89 9.42 9.14
N LEU A 29 3.73 9.89 8.66
CA LEU A 29 3.35 9.79 7.25
C LEU A 29 4.14 10.75 6.36
N GLN A 30 4.64 11.86 6.91
CA GLN A 30 5.54 12.77 6.18
C GLN A 30 6.90 12.11 5.85
N SER A 31 7.37 11.15 6.64
CA SER A 31 8.68 10.50 6.44
C SER A 31 8.79 9.76 5.11
N THR A 32 7.67 9.36 4.52
CA THR A 32 7.59 8.69 3.22
C THR A 32 6.76 9.49 2.21
N ALA A 33 6.68 10.81 2.39
CA ALA A 33 6.08 11.67 1.40
C ALA A 33 6.68 11.33 0.02
N PRO A 34 5.85 11.00 -0.97
CA PRO A 34 4.46 11.44 -1.11
C PRO A 34 3.39 10.39 -0.74
N HIS A 35 3.74 9.11 -0.52
CA HIS A 35 2.76 8.03 -0.38
C HIS A 35 2.68 7.49 1.05
N HIS A 36 1.50 7.01 1.40
CA HIS A 36 1.26 6.18 2.58
C HIS A 36 0.39 5.00 2.21
N LYS A 37 0.39 3.97 3.05
CA LYS A 37 -0.37 2.74 2.85
C LYS A 37 -1.53 2.66 3.83
N HIS A 38 -2.68 2.25 3.33
CA HIS A 38 -3.88 1.96 4.09
C HIS A 38 -4.04 0.46 4.31
N ILE A 39 -4.19 0.01 5.55
CA ILE A 39 -4.24 -1.43 5.90
C ILE A 39 -5.37 -1.77 6.89
N HIS A 40 -5.81 -3.02 6.95
CA HIS A 40 -6.78 -3.47 7.96
C HIS A 40 -6.15 -3.64 9.36
N PRO A 41 -6.95 -3.63 10.45
CA PRO A 41 -8.38 -3.31 10.51
C PRO A 41 -8.64 -1.80 10.34
N GLY A 42 -9.86 -1.41 9.97
CA GLY A 42 -10.23 0.00 9.86
C GLY A 42 -9.51 0.74 8.74
N ILE A 43 -9.41 0.13 7.55
CA ILE A 43 -8.56 0.54 6.42
C ILE A 43 -8.64 2.02 6.00
N LYS A 44 -9.76 2.72 6.25
CA LYS A 44 -9.90 4.16 5.98
C LYS A 44 -9.13 5.06 6.96
N HIS A 45 -8.77 4.55 8.13
CA HIS A 45 -8.16 5.30 9.23
C HIS A 45 -6.79 4.76 9.64
N HIS A 46 -6.48 3.51 9.30
CA HIS A 46 -5.22 2.88 9.62
C HIS A 46 -4.22 3.08 8.48
N ARG A 47 -3.31 4.04 8.68
CA ARG A 47 -2.28 4.46 7.72
C ARG A 47 -0.91 4.14 8.26
N ILE A 48 0.00 3.70 7.39
CA ILE A 48 1.40 3.51 7.71
C ILE A 48 2.29 4.15 6.64
N PRO A 49 3.54 4.50 6.98
CA PRO A 49 4.51 4.99 6.00
C PRO A 49 4.74 3.98 4.86
N ALA A 50 5.01 4.46 3.65
CA ALA A 50 5.25 3.65 2.45
C ALA A 50 6.64 3.95 1.84
N PRO A 51 7.75 3.50 2.48
CA PRO A 51 9.11 3.87 2.08
C PRO A 51 9.51 3.36 0.69
N GLU A 52 8.82 2.33 0.20
CA GLU A 52 9.08 1.77 -1.13
C GLU A 52 8.45 2.55 -2.27
N MET A 53 7.49 3.44 -1.97
CA MET A 53 6.77 4.23 -2.97
C MET A 53 7.43 5.59 -3.17
N SER A 54 7.47 6.06 -4.42
CA SER A 54 8.14 7.31 -4.79
C SER A 54 7.51 7.95 -6.04
N PHE A 55 7.81 9.22 -6.26
CA PHE A 55 7.62 9.89 -7.56
C PHE A 55 8.89 9.91 -8.43
N THR A 56 10.05 9.53 -7.88
CA THR A 56 11.35 9.57 -8.58
C THR A 56 11.84 8.20 -9.03
N LYS A 57 11.18 7.12 -8.61
CA LYS A 57 11.41 5.75 -9.06
C LYS A 57 10.08 5.05 -9.35
N PRO A 58 10.02 4.04 -10.24
CA PRO A 58 8.79 3.30 -10.52
C PRO A 58 8.27 2.56 -9.28
N ASN A 59 6.97 2.65 -9.02
CA ASN A 59 6.30 1.96 -7.91
C ASN A 59 5.96 0.49 -8.24
N PHE A 60 5.79 0.16 -9.52
CA PHE A 60 5.33 -1.17 -9.94
C PHE A 60 6.19 -2.34 -9.49
N PRO A 61 7.54 -2.29 -9.53
CA PRO A 61 8.36 -3.40 -9.03
C PRO A 61 8.07 -3.74 -7.56
N ALA A 62 7.91 -2.73 -6.70
CA ALA A 62 7.58 -2.93 -5.30
C ALA A 62 6.16 -3.50 -5.12
N LEU A 63 5.18 -2.99 -5.87
CA LEU A 63 3.81 -3.52 -5.85
C LEU A 63 3.74 -4.97 -6.30
N ILE A 64 4.46 -5.34 -7.37
CA ILE A 64 4.51 -6.71 -7.89
C ILE A 64 5.09 -7.66 -6.84
N HIS A 65 6.26 -7.34 -6.28
CA HIS A 65 6.88 -8.18 -5.25
C HIS A 65 5.97 -8.36 -4.03
N GLU A 66 5.29 -7.31 -3.59
CA GLU A 66 4.35 -7.39 -2.47
C GLU A 66 3.15 -8.30 -2.78
N ILE A 67 2.58 -8.20 -3.99
CA ILE A 67 1.47 -9.04 -4.44
C ILE A 67 1.92 -10.50 -4.58
N GLU A 68 3.10 -10.76 -5.12
CA GLU A 68 3.67 -12.10 -5.24
C GLU A 68 3.87 -12.76 -3.86
N ALA A 69 4.40 -12.01 -2.89
CA ALA A 69 4.54 -12.47 -1.51
C ALA A 69 3.18 -12.86 -0.91
N LEU A 70 2.14 -12.05 -1.13
CA LEU A 70 0.78 -12.34 -0.67
C LEU A 70 0.17 -13.57 -1.34
N ILE A 71 0.40 -13.75 -2.64
CA ILE A 71 -0.03 -14.94 -3.38
C ILE A 71 0.62 -16.18 -2.78
N ASN A 72 1.92 -16.14 -2.51
CA ASN A 72 2.66 -17.26 -1.92
C ASN A 72 2.19 -17.58 -0.50
N GLU A 73 1.94 -16.55 0.32
CA GLU A 73 1.38 -16.72 1.67
C GLU A 73 0.01 -17.41 1.61
N ILE A 74 -0.87 -16.96 0.71
CA ILE A 74 -2.21 -17.54 0.53
C ILE A 74 -2.11 -19.00 0.07
N LYS A 75 -1.22 -19.31 -0.87
CA LYS A 75 -1.00 -20.69 -1.35
C LYS A 75 -0.52 -21.62 -0.25
N GLY A 76 0.44 -21.16 0.56
CA GLY A 76 0.95 -21.92 1.71
C GLY A 76 -0.11 -22.18 2.78
N GLN A 77 -1.09 -21.28 2.93
CA GLN A 77 -2.24 -21.46 3.83
C GLN A 77 -3.29 -22.44 3.28
N SER A 78 -3.36 -22.62 1.95
CA SER A 78 -4.29 -23.56 1.30
C SER A 78 -3.82 -25.01 1.25
N GLY A 79 -2.59 -25.32 1.68
CA GLY A 79 -2.10 -26.70 1.79
C GLY A 79 -1.93 -27.44 0.46
N GLU A 80 -1.59 -26.72 -0.62
CA GLU A 80 -1.04 -27.32 -1.85
C GLU A 80 0.48 -27.51 -1.75
#